data_AF-A0A239F3U5-F1
#
_entry.id   AF-A0A239F3U5-F1
#
_cell.length_a   1.000
_cell.length_b   1.000
_cell.length_c   1.000
_cell.angle_alpha   90.00
_cell.angle_beta   90.00
_cell.angle_gamma   90.00
#
_symmetry.space_group_name_H-M   'P 1'
#
loop_
_entity.id
_entity.type
_entity.pdbx_description
1 polymer ?
#
loop_
_entity_poly.entity_id
_entity_poly.type
_entity_poly.pdbx_seq_one_letter_code
_entity_poly.pdbx_strand_id
1 'polypeptide(L)'
;MTLQTDTAAVLDRARKYERQGRAEEAAAAYADAAEAMEARGDRASAAAARARYARALAAAGRTGEAQRVLDVLDRAAASMPAGVRAGLDAQAAHVLAAAGRTGEAARRAWAAMSGFGSLRDPKRAGSAGVHAARLILQDAGPRGALRPLRELVAQMPPGGEAYRQVAELLAEAERRPDRDHDILVTDPGSAAWGRLAAALAVGAHLAVGNGVAWNRLTDHESTRDDRVLLERDWGITDSGGWREQVDALLDARNSDPAIQMVLDRRGRGTDRRAWQDAIVAWCGERDISEQTVREVVELSEAVLRYEARFRADGLLPPDGRVESVYGYDFGRAVNMARWGLNAGYCDAEEAEKCVLTAGHRAHQVYASWHGFSAGYVLGRMLRFDEGEFGEWYERSLTGHRVLAEDPGSPWRRMAWG
;
A
#
# COMPACT_ATOMS: atom_id res chain seq x y z
N MET A 1 -24.18 -61.26 -17.35
CA MET A 1 -23.63 -60.47 -18.48
C MET A 1 -23.49 -59.03 -17.98
N THR A 2 -22.39 -58.74 -17.31
CA THR A 2 -22.18 -57.46 -16.60
C THR A 2 -21.84 -56.40 -17.63
N LEU A 3 -22.73 -55.40 -17.77
CA LEU A 3 -22.46 -54.19 -18.54
C LEU A 3 -21.19 -53.56 -17.97
N GLN A 4 -20.08 -53.73 -18.69
CA GLN A 4 -18.83 -53.06 -18.41
C GLN A 4 -19.08 -51.59 -18.71
N THR A 5 -19.53 -50.84 -17.70
CA THR A 5 -19.78 -49.41 -17.82
C THR A 5 -18.46 -48.75 -18.20
N ASP A 6 -18.37 -48.31 -19.46
CA ASP A 6 -17.19 -47.62 -19.97
C ASP A 6 -16.98 -46.36 -19.13
N THR A 7 -15.99 -46.42 -18.26
CA THR A 7 -15.73 -45.42 -17.23
C THR A 7 -15.24 -44.12 -17.86
N ALA A 8 -14.61 -44.21 -19.03
CA ALA A 8 -14.26 -43.03 -19.82
C ALA A 8 -15.53 -42.32 -20.31
N ALA A 9 -16.51 -43.07 -20.82
CA ALA A 9 -17.80 -42.53 -21.26
C ALA A 9 -18.59 -41.89 -20.10
N VAL A 10 -18.53 -42.48 -18.89
CA VAL A 10 -19.16 -41.90 -17.69
C VAL A 10 -18.49 -40.60 -17.28
N LEU A 11 -17.15 -40.54 -17.28
CA LEU A 11 -16.41 -39.30 -16.97
C LEU A 11 -16.65 -38.20 -18.00
N ASP A 12 -16.75 -38.54 -19.29
CA ASP A 12 -17.09 -37.58 -20.33
C ASP A 12 -18.49 -37.01 -20.16
N ARG A 13 -19.45 -37.86 -19.77
CA ARG A 13 -20.79 -37.44 -19.42
C ARG A 13 -20.81 -36.54 -18.18
N ALA A 14 -20.07 -36.89 -17.13
CA ALA A 14 -19.93 -36.07 -15.92
C ALA A 14 -19.35 -34.67 -16.25
N ARG A 15 -18.28 -34.60 -17.04
CA ARG A 15 -17.68 -33.34 -17.53
C ARG A 15 -18.65 -32.54 -18.40
N LYS A 16 -19.52 -33.21 -19.16
CA LYS A 16 -20.58 -32.55 -19.94
C LYS A 16 -21.62 -31.90 -19.02
N TYR A 17 -22.09 -32.61 -17.99
CA TYR A 17 -23.02 -32.05 -17.01
C TYR A 17 -22.43 -30.87 -16.25
N GLU A 18 -21.16 -30.97 -15.84
CA GLU A 18 -20.44 -29.88 -15.16
C GLU A 18 -20.39 -28.61 -16.03
N ARG A 19 -20.07 -28.74 -17.32
CA ARG A 19 -20.08 -27.60 -18.27
C ARG A 19 -21.47 -27.01 -18.52
N GLN A 20 -22.53 -27.80 -18.31
CA GLN A 20 -23.93 -27.36 -18.45
C GLN A 20 -24.50 -26.78 -17.16
N GLY A 21 -23.73 -26.70 -16.06
CA GLY A 21 -24.22 -26.27 -14.75
C GLY A 21 -25.14 -27.27 -14.05
N ARG A 22 -25.21 -28.52 -14.54
CA ARG A 22 -26.02 -29.60 -14.00
C ARG A 22 -25.28 -30.33 -12.88
N ALA A 23 -25.16 -29.66 -11.74
CA ALA A 23 -24.25 -30.05 -10.66
C ALA A 23 -24.63 -31.37 -9.99
N GLU A 24 -25.94 -31.64 -9.77
CA GLU A 24 -26.41 -32.89 -9.16
C GLU A 24 -26.16 -34.09 -10.08
N GLU A 25 -26.43 -33.97 -11.38
CA GLU A 25 -26.18 -35.04 -12.34
C GLU A 25 -24.68 -35.27 -12.59
N ALA A 26 -23.88 -34.22 -12.51
CA ALA A 26 -22.42 -34.34 -12.52
C ALA A 26 -21.92 -35.08 -11.27
N ALA A 27 -22.47 -34.76 -10.10
CA ALA A 27 -22.11 -35.42 -8.85
C ALA A 27 -22.43 -36.92 -8.90
N ALA A 28 -23.64 -37.29 -9.31
CA ALA A 28 -24.03 -38.69 -9.48
C ALA A 28 -23.08 -39.44 -10.43
N ALA A 29 -22.80 -38.87 -11.60
CA ALA A 29 -21.92 -39.51 -12.58
C ALA A 29 -20.46 -39.65 -12.09
N TYR A 30 -19.93 -38.68 -11.33
CA TYR A 30 -18.60 -38.78 -10.74
C TYR A 30 -18.54 -39.80 -9.60
N ALA A 31 -19.62 -39.96 -8.82
CA ALA A 31 -19.74 -41.00 -7.80
C ALA A 31 -19.73 -42.40 -8.42
N ASP A 32 -20.56 -42.63 -9.43
CA ASP A 32 -20.62 -43.91 -10.16
C ASP A 32 -19.26 -44.28 -10.77
N ALA A 33 -18.57 -43.29 -11.36
CA ALA A 33 -17.24 -43.50 -11.93
C ALA A 33 -16.22 -43.86 -10.84
N ALA A 34 -16.25 -43.19 -9.69
CA ALA A 34 -15.36 -43.47 -8.57
C ALA A 34 -15.57 -44.89 -8.02
N GLU A 35 -16.82 -45.29 -7.77
CA GLU A 35 -17.16 -46.62 -7.27
C GLU A 35 -16.71 -47.72 -8.23
N ALA A 36 -16.92 -47.51 -9.54
CA ALA A 36 -16.45 -48.44 -10.55
C ALA A 36 -14.92 -48.55 -10.61
N MET A 37 -14.18 -47.49 -10.28
CA MET A 37 -12.70 -47.52 -10.19
C MET A 37 -12.22 -48.21 -8.91
N GLU A 38 -12.89 -47.94 -7.78
CA GLU A 38 -12.64 -48.59 -6.49
C GLU A 38 -12.83 -50.11 -6.59
N ALA A 39 -13.91 -50.55 -7.25
CA ALA A 39 -14.19 -51.97 -7.50
C ALA A 39 -13.10 -52.67 -8.35
N ARG A 40 -12.35 -51.91 -9.17
CA ARG A 40 -11.22 -52.40 -9.96
C ARG A 40 -9.87 -52.23 -9.27
N GLY A 41 -9.84 -51.66 -8.06
CA GLY A 41 -8.62 -51.40 -7.31
C GLY A 41 -7.82 -50.18 -7.77
N ASP A 42 -8.32 -49.38 -8.71
CA ASP A 42 -7.66 -48.15 -9.17
C ASP A 42 -7.92 -46.99 -8.20
N ARG A 43 -7.18 -47.01 -7.09
CA ARG A 43 -7.31 -46.02 -6.00
C ARG A 43 -6.96 -44.59 -6.45
N ALA A 44 -6.03 -44.44 -7.40
CA ALA A 44 -5.58 -43.13 -7.86
C ALA A 44 -6.64 -42.44 -8.71
N SER A 45 -7.21 -43.16 -9.69
CA SER A 45 -8.29 -42.63 -10.51
C SER A 45 -9.58 -42.43 -9.70
N ALA A 46 -9.88 -43.36 -8.79
CA ALA A 46 -10.99 -43.23 -7.86
C ALA A 46 -10.90 -41.96 -7.01
N ALA A 47 -9.73 -41.68 -6.42
CA ALA A 47 -9.52 -40.47 -5.64
C ALA A 47 -9.72 -39.20 -6.49
N ALA A 48 -9.22 -39.19 -7.73
CA ALA A 48 -9.43 -38.08 -8.65
C ALA A 48 -10.91 -37.89 -9.04
N ALA A 49 -11.66 -38.97 -9.20
CA ALA A 49 -13.11 -38.93 -9.46
C ALA A 49 -13.88 -38.45 -8.21
N ARG A 50 -13.54 -38.94 -7.02
CA ARG A 50 -14.11 -38.50 -5.73
C ARG A 50 -13.85 -37.01 -5.46
N ALA A 51 -12.67 -36.50 -5.81
CA ALA A 51 -12.36 -35.07 -5.67
C ALA A 51 -13.27 -34.20 -6.58
N ARG A 52 -13.55 -34.66 -7.81
CA ARG A 52 -14.51 -33.98 -8.71
C ARG A 52 -15.95 -34.12 -8.24
N TYR A 53 -16.31 -35.28 -7.70
CA TYR A 53 -17.60 -35.49 -7.03
C TYR A 53 -17.81 -34.47 -5.89
N ALA A 54 -16.81 -34.29 -5.01
CA ALA A 54 -16.88 -33.29 -3.94
C ALA A 54 -17.11 -31.87 -4.48
N ARG A 55 -16.40 -31.49 -5.56
CA ARG A 55 -16.62 -30.19 -6.21
C ARG A 55 -18.02 -30.05 -6.79
N ALA A 56 -18.56 -31.10 -7.43
CA ALA A 56 -19.91 -31.09 -7.97
C ALA A 56 -20.97 -30.97 -6.86
N LEU A 57 -20.80 -31.65 -5.72
CA LEU A 57 -21.63 -31.46 -4.53
C LEU A 57 -21.60 -30.02 -4.02
N ALA A 58 -20.40 -29.43 -3.93
CA ALA A 58 -20.27 -28.04 -3.50
C ALA A 58 -20.97 -27.06 -4.47
N ALA A 59 -20.86 -27.30 -5.78
CA ALA A 59 -21.56 -26.52 -6.80
C ALA A 59 -23.09 -26.69 -6.75
N ALA A 60 -23.60 -27.83 -6.26
CA ALA A 60 -25.01 -28.06 -5.98
C ALA A 60 -25.48 -27.45 -4.64
N GLY A 61 -24.61 -26.75 -3.90
CA GLY A 61 -24.91 -26.17 -2.60
C GLY A 61 -24.75 -27.13 -1.41
N ARG A 62 -24.32 -28.38 -1.64
CA ARG A 62 -24.13 -29.42 -0.61
C ARG A 62 -22.71 -29.35 -0.02
N THR A 63 -22.31 -28.19 0.46
CA THR A 63 -20.94 -27.88 0.90
C THR A 63 -20.48 -28.74 2.08
N GLY A 64 -21.35 -29.04 3.04
CA GLY A 64 -21.02 -29.90 4.18
C GLY A 64 -20.75 -31.36 3.80
N GLU A 65 -21.42 -31.88 2.77
CA GLU A 65 -21.15 -33.23 2.23
C GLU A 65 -19.85 -33.24 1.44
N ALA A 66 -19.64 -32.22 0.60
CA ALA A 66 -18.40 -32.05 -0.14
C ALA A 66 -17.16 -32.03 0.76
N GLN A 67 -17.24 -31.31 1.89
CA GLN A 67 -16.16 -31.26 2.89
C GLN A 67 -15.88 -32.63 3.52
N ARG A 68 -16.92 -33.40 3.88
CA ARG A 68 -16.72 -34.76 4.42
C ARG A 68 -16.00 -35.68 3.42
N VAL A 69 -16.31 -35.56 2.13
CA VAL A 69 -15.59 -36.30 1.08
C VAL A 69 -14.12 -35.88 1.03
N LEU A 70 -13.83 -34.58 1.12
CA LEU A 70 -12.44 -34.08 1.16
C LEU A 70 -11.67 -34.59 2.38
N ASP A 71 -12.26 -34.59 3.58
CA ASP A 71 -11.59 -35.07 4.79
C ASP A 71 -11.16 -36.54 4.67
N VAL A 72 -11.99 -37.36 4.01
CA VAL A 72 -11.65 -38.76 3.71
C VAL A 72 -10.49 -38.84 2.72
N LEU A 73 -10.53 -38.03 1.66
CA LEU A 73 -9.48 -37.99 0.65
C LEU A 73 -8.14 -37.49 1.21
N ASP A 74 -8.15 -36.44 2.05
CA ASP A 74 -6.94 -35.87 2.65
C ASP A 74 -6.25 -36.85 3.61
N ARG A 75 -7.01 -37.67 4.35
CA ARG A 75 -6.43 -38.77 5.15
C ARG A 75 -5.71 -39.81 4.30
N ALA A 76 -6.22 -40.08 3.10
CA ALA A 76 -5.60 -41.01 2.15
C ALA A 76 -4.51 -40.35 1.28
N ALA A 77 -4.43 -39.02 1.27
CA ALA A 77 -3.61 -38.26 0.33
C ALA A 77 -2.10 -38.36 0.57
N ALA A 78 -1.65 -38.81 1.75
CA ALA A 78 -0.23 -38.99 2.05
C ALA A 78 0.41 -40.12 1.21
N SER A 79 -0.38 -41.13 0.83
CA SER A 79 0.07 -42.25 0.00
C SER A 79 -0.19 -42.08 -1.50
N MET A 80 -0.74 -40.93 -1.92
CA MET A 80 -1.13 -40.70 -3.30
C MET A 80 0.02 -40.18 -4.16
N PRO A 81 0.06 -40.51 -5.47
CA PRO A 81 1.00 -39.88 -6.40
C PRO A 81 0.86 -38.36 -6.42
N ALA A 82 1.97 -37.65 -6.62
CA ALA A 82 2.01 -36.18 -6.60
C ALA A 82 1.00 -35.53 -7.57
N GLY A 83 0.75 -36.14 -8.73
CA GLY A 83 -0.27 -35.65 -9.68
C GLY A 83 -1.71 -35.77 -9.17
N VAL A 84 -2.01 -36.82 -8.41
CA VAL A 84 -3.32 -37.01 -7.78
C VAL A 84 -3.49 -36.03 -6.62
N ARG A 85 -2.43 -35.82 -5.81
CA ARG A 85 -2.38 -34.81 -4.75
C ARG A 85 -2.66 -33.41 -5.30
N ALA A 86 -1.93 -32.97 -6.33
CA ALA A 86 -2.14 -31.67 -6.95
C ALA A 86 -3.56 -31.52 -7.54
N GLY A 87 -4.09 -32.61 -8.12
CA GLY A 87 -5.48 -32.66 -8.60
C GLY A 87 -6.51 -32.52 -7.48
N LEU A 88 -6.30 -33.20 -6.35
CA LEU A 88 -7.14 -33.09 -5.15
C LEU A 88 -7.11 -31.66 -4.61
N ASP A 89 -5.93 -31.08 -4.44
CA ASP A 89 -5.74 -29.72 -3.94
C ASP A 89 -6.48 -28.68 -4.82
N ALA A 90 -6.45 -28.87 -6.15
CA ALA A 90 -7.18 -28.03 -7.09
C ALA A 90 -8.70 -28.13 -6.92
N GLN A 91 -9.26 -29.32 -6.69
CA GLN A 91 -10.70 -29.47 -6.45
C GLN A 91 -11.09 -28.98 -5.04
N ALA A 92 -10.24 -29.23 -4.04
CA ALA A 92 -10.44 -28.80 -2.67
C ALA A 92 -10.55 -27.27 -2.56
N ALA A 93 -9.74 -26.53 -3.33
CA ALA A 93 -9.84 -25.07 -3.40
C ALA A 93 -11.27 -24.60 -3.77
N HIS A 94 -11.88 -25.20 -4.81
CA HIS A 94 -13.25 -24.86 -5.21
C HIS A 94 -14.29 -25.19 -4.13
N VAL A 95 -14.16 -26.35 -3.48
CA VAL A 95 -15.09 -26.78 -2.42
C VAL A 95 -15.00 -25.86 -1.20
N LEU A 96 -13.78 -25.52 -0.77
CA LEU A 96 -13.56 -24.65 0.38
C LEU A 96 -14.02 -23.22 0.11
N ALA A 97 -13.81 -22.71 -1.11
CA ALA A 97 -14.31 -21.40 -1.54
C ALA A 97 -15.84 -21.36 -1.51
N ALA A 98 -16.52 -22.40 -2.02
CA ALA A 98 -17.98 -22.52 -1.97
C ALA A 98 -18.52 -22.60 -0.54
N ALA A 99 -17.71 -23.08 0.41
CA ALA A 99 -18.05 -23.14 1.83
C ALA A 99 -17.65 -21.86 2.62
N GLY A 100 -17.18 -20.80 1.95
CA GLY A 100 -16.79 -19.54 2.58
C GLY A 100 -15.43 -19.56 3.31
N ARG A 101 -14.63 -20.63 3.15
CA ARG A 101 -13.29 -20.76 3.77
C ARG A 101 -12.20 -20.27 2.81
N THR A 102 -12.27 -19.00 2.41
CA THR A 102 -11.51 -18.42 1.29
C THR A 102 -10.00 -18.51 1.48
N GLY A 103 -9.45 -18.18 2.66
CA GLY A 103 -8.01 -18.28 2.92
C GLY A 103 -7.45 -19.70 2.89
N GLU A 104 -8.25 -20.70 3.29
CA GLU A 104 -7.87 -22.11 3.14
C GLU A 104 -7.92 -22.54 1.68
N ALA A 105 -8.96 -22.12 0.95
CA ALA A 105 -9.08 -22.36 -0.48
C ALA A 105 -7.88 -21.80 -1.26
N ALA A 106 -7.43 -20.58 -0.92
CA ALA A 106 -6.26 -19.93 -1.51
C ALA A 106 -4.99 -20.78 -1.32
N ARG A 107 -4.78 -21.30 -0.10
CA ARG A 107 -3.64 -22.19 0.20
C ARG A 107 -3.68 -23.49 -0.59
N ARG A 108 -4.86 -24.11 -0.73
CA ARG A 108 -5.01 -25.34 -1.55
C ARG A 108 -4.75 -25.06 -3.03
N ALA A 109 -5.23 -23.93 -3.57
CA ALA A 109 -4.98 -23.54 -4.96
C ALA A 109 -3.49 -23.28 -5.22
N TRP A 110 -2.78 -22.63 -4.28
CA TRP A 110 -1.33 -22.45 -4.36
C TRP A 110 -0.60 -23.79 -4.36
N ALA A 111 -0.93 -24.69 -3.43
CA ALA A 111 -0.32 -26.02 -3.37
C ALA A 111 -0.52 -26.81 -4.68
N ALA A 112 -1.71 -26.72 -5.29
CA ALA A 112 -1.98 -27.30 -6.59
C ALA A 112 -1.10 -26.70 -7.70
N MET A 113 -0.93 -25.37 -7.72
CA MET A 113 -0.06 -24.68 -8.68
C MET A 113 1.39 -25.17 -8.57
N SER A 114 1.96 -25.19 -7.37
CA SER A 114 3.33 -25.69 -7.12
C SER A 114 3.47 -27.17 -7.47
N GLY A 115 2.44 -27.99 -7.17
CA GLY A 115 2.40 -29.41 -7.49
C GLY A 115 2.42 -29.67 -9.00
N PHE A 116 1.56 -28.99 -9.78
CA PHE A 116 1.56 -29.12 -11.23
C PHE A 116 2.83 -28.53 -11.88
N GLY A 117 3.39 -27.46 -11.30
CA GLY A 117 4.68 -26.90 -11.72
C GLY A 117 5.81 -27.91 -11.61
N SER A 118 5.88 -28.62 -10.48
CA SER A 118 6.86 -29.70 -10.25
C SER A 118 6.71 -30.86 -11.24
N LEU A 119 5.49 -31.11 -11.72
CA LEU A 119 5.17 -32.13 -12.73
C LEU A 119 5.34 -31.64 -14.17
N ARG A 120 5.78 -30.38 -14.37
CA ARG A 120 5.92 -29.73 -15.68
C ARG A 120 4.61 -29.70 -16.49
N ASP A 121 3.47 -29.50 -15.83
CA ASP A 121 2.17 -29.24 -16.47
C ASP A 121 1.82 -27.74 -16.37
N PRO A 122 2.35 -26.89 -17.29
CA PRO A 122 2.20 -25.44 -17.20
C PRO A 122 0.74 -24.98 -17.36
N LYS A 123 -0.10 -25.78 -18.05
CA LYS A 123 -1.50 -25.44 -18.27
C LYS A 123 -2.28 -25.52 -16.96
N ARG A 124 -2.17 -26.64 -16.23
CA ARG A 124 -2.85 -26.80 -14.94
C ARG A 124 -2.23 -25.95 -13.84
N ALA A 125 -0.90 -25.80 -13.83
CA ALA A 125 -0.21 -24.90 -12.91
C ALA A 125 -0.69 -23.46 -13.10
N GLY A 126 -0.78 -22.98 -14.34
CA GLY A 126 -1.31 -21.66 -14.66
C GLY A 126 -2.74 -21.46 -14.21
N SER A 127 -3.66 -22.39 -14.50
CA SER A 127 -5.04 -22.30 -14.05
C SER A 127 -5.17 -22.28 -12.51
N ALA A 128 -4.38 -23.10 -11.81
CA ALA A 128 -4.35 -23.11 -10.35
C ALA A 128 -3.77 -21.80 -9.77
N GLY A 129 -2.74 -21.23 -10.40
CA GLY A 129 -2.16 -19.93 -10.01
C GLY A 129 -3.17 -18.78 -10.15
N VAL A 130 -3.88 -18.68 -11.28
CA VAL A 130 -4.95 -17.67 -11.45
C VAL A 130 -6.05 -17.84 -10.41
N HIS A 131 -6.43 -19.09 -10.11
CA HIS A 131 -7.43 -19.36 -9.08
C HIS A 131 -6.94 -18.94 -7.69
N ALA A 132 -5.70 -19.26 -7.34
CA ALA A 132 -5.07 -18.83 -6.08
C ALA A 132 -5.06 -17.30 -5.96
N ALA A 133 -4.65 -16.58 -7.02
CA ALA A 133 -4.62 -15.12 -7.04
C ALA A 133 -5.99 -14.49 -6.73
N ARG A 134 -7.06 -15.00 -7.35
CA ARG A 134 -8.43 -14.52 -7.13
C ARG A 134 -8.89 -14.78 -5.69
N LEU A 135 -8.59 -15.95 -5.14
CA LEU A 135 -8.96 -16.28 -3.77
C LEU A 135 -8.16 -15.47 -2.73
N ILE A 136 -6.88 -15.22 -2.98
CA ILE A 136 -6.05 -14.34 -2.13
C ILE A 136 -6.66 -12.93 -2.08
N LEU A 137 -7.05 -12.40 -3.23
CA LEU A 137 -7.71 -11.08 -3.31
C LEU A 137 -9.04 -11.06 -2.56
N GLN A 138 -9.84 -12.11 -2.70
CA GLN A 138 -11.12 -12.23 -2.01
C GLN A 138 -10.96 -12.37 -0.49
N ASP A 139 -9.92 -13.05 -0.01
CA ASP A 139 -9.67 -13.31 1.42
C ASP A 139 -9.04 -12.11 2.14
N ALA A 140 -7.97 -11.55 1.56
CA ALA A 140 -7.14 -10.55 2.22
C ALA A 140 -7.41 -9.11 1.76
N GLY A 141 -8.24 -8.93 0.72
CA GLY A 141 -8.43 -7.65 0.04
C GLY A 141 -7.17 -7.17 -0.72
N PRO A 142 -7.26 -6.08 -1.50
CA PRO A 142 -6.16 -5.62 -2.37
C PRO A 142 -4.83 -5.35 -1.62
N ARG A 143 -4.89 -4.71 -0.43
CA ARG A 143 -3.70 -4.38 0.37
C ARG A 143 -3.02 -5.62 0.95
N GLY A 144 -3.80 -6.52 1.54
CA GLY A 144 -3.28 -7.77 2.11
C GLY A 144 -2.78 -8.76 1.06
N ALA A 145 -3.28 -8.64 -0.18
CA ALA A 145 -2.91 -9.50 -1.30
C ALA A 145 -1.56 -9.15 -1.96
N LEU A 146 -1.03 -7.92 -1.78
CA LEU A 146 0.17 -7.46 -2.52
C LEU A 146 1.37 -8.39 -2.38
N ARG A 147 1.76 -8.71 -1.15
CA ARG A 147 2.92 -9.57 -0.90
C ARG A 147 2.69 -11.01 -1.41
N PRO A 148 1.58 -11.70 -1.07
CA PRO A 148 1.29 -13.01 -1.61
C PRO A 148 1.21 -13.05 -3.15
N LEU A 149 0.64 -12.03 -3.80
CA LEU A 149 0.57 -11.97 -5.26
C LEU A 149 1.94 -11.81 -5.91
N ARG A 150 2.85 -11.00 -5.33
CA ARG A 150 4.24 -10.89 -5.80
C ARG A 150 4.99 -12.22 -5.68
N GLU A 151 4.83 -12.90 -4.55
CA GLU A 151 5.41 -14.23 -4.33
C GLU A 151 4.84 -15.28 -5.31
N LEU A 152 3.56 -15.17 -5.67
CA LEU A 152 2.89 -16.04 -6.63
C LEU A 152 3.42 -15.83 -8.06
N VAL A 153 3.48 -14.56 -8.51
CA VAL A 153 4.01 -14.19 -9.83
C VAL A 153 5.47 -14.66 -9.99
N ALA A 154 6.28 -14.52 -8.96
CA ALA A 154 7.69 -14.95 -8.97
C ALA A 154 7.87 -16.46 -9.19
N GLN A 155 6.86 -17.27 -8.86
CA GLN A 155 6.88 -18.74 -9.05
C GLN A 155 6.29 -19.19 -10.40
N MET A 156 5.75 -18.26 -11.20
CA MET A 156 5.12 -18.56 -12.49
C MET A 156 6.07 -18.32 -13.67
N PRO A 157 6.00 -19.14 -14.74
CA PRO A 157 6.79 -18.90 -15.94
C PRO A 157 6.42 -17.55 -16.61
N PRO A 158 7.39 -16.66 -16.87
CA PRO A 158 7.11 -15.36 -17.48
C PRO A 158 6.60 -15.50 -18.92
N GLY A 159 5.74 -14.58 -19.35
CA GLY A 159 5.21 -14.51 -20.73
C GLY A 159 4.01 -15.39 -21.04
N GLY A 160 3.60 -16.29 -20.12
CA GLY A 160 2.38 -17.11 -20.27
C GLY A 160 1.08 -16.30 -20.07
N GLU A 161 -0.05 -16.80 -20.59
CA GLU A 161 -1.37 -16.17 -20.39
C GLU A 161 -1.75 -16.09 -18.90
N ALA A 162 -1.55 -17.18 -18.15
CA ALA A 162 -1.81 -17.20 -16.71
C ALA A 162 -0.92 -16.22 -15.93
N TYR A 163 0.36 -16.09 -16.33
CA TYR A 163 1.26 -15.09 -15.76
C TYR A 163 0.72 -13.68 -15.99
N ARG A 164 0.29 -13.35 -17.22
CA ARG A 164 -0.30 -12.05 -17.54
C ARG A 164 -1.55 -11.77 -16.72
N GLN A 165 -2.45 -12.73 -16.60
CA GLN A 165 -3.67 -12.57 -15.78
C GLN A 165 -3.35 -12.31 -14.29
N VAL A 166 -2.38 -13.02 -13.70
CA VAL A 166 -1.99 -12.79 -12.30
C VAL A 166 -1.25 -11.46 -12.16
N ALA A 167 -0.40 -11.10 -13.12
CA ALA A 167 0.28 -9.81 -13.15
C ALA A 167 -0.70 -8.64 -13.31
N GLU A 168 -1.77 -8.79 -14.10
CA GLU A 168 -2.85 -7.82 -14.20
C GLU A 168 -3.64 -7.69 -12.89
N LEU A 169 -3.91 -8.80 -12.20
CA LEU A 169 -4.54 -8.80 -10.87
C LEU A 169 -3.63 -8.15 -9.81
N LEU A 170 -2.32 -8.39 -9.86
CA LEU A 170 -1.34 -7.70 -9.02
C LEU A 170 -1.31 -6.22 -9.35
N ALA A 171 -1.23 -5.85 -10.62
CA ALA A 171 -1.25 -4.46 -11.06
C ALA A 171 -2.59 -3.77 -10.76
N GLU A 172 -3.71 -4.49 -10.71
CA GLU A 172 -5.02 -4.00 -10.26
C GLU A 172 -5.05 -3.80 -8.74
N ALA A 173 -4.44 -4.71 -7.97
CA ALA A 173 -4.34 -4.60 -6.52
C ALA A 173 -3.32 -3.54 -6.07
N GLU A 174 -2.29 -3.31 -6.89
CA GLU A 174 -1.32 -2.21 -6.79
C GLU A 174 -1.92 -0.90 -7.28
N ARG A 175 -2.76 -0.95 -8.32
CA ARG A 175 -3.71 0.13 -8.60
C ARG A 175 -4.62 0.26 -7.38
N ARG A 176 -4.94 1.50 -7.05
CA ARG A 176 -5.73 1.84 -5.87
C ARG A 176 -6.96 2.59 -6.37
N PRO A 177 -7.95 1.90 -6.96
CA PRO A 177 -9.13 2.56 -7.53
C PRO A 177 -10.04 3.18 -6.46
N ASP A 178 -9.73 2.96 -5.18
CA ASP A 178 -10.42 3.38 -3.97
C ASP A 178 -9.71 4.51 -3.19
N ARG A 179 -8.59 5.06 -3.70
CA ARG A 179 -7.83 6.09 -2.99
C ARG A 179 -8.03 7.42 -3.65
N ASP A 180 -8.63 8.36 -2.92
CA ASP A 180 -8.69 9.73 -3.44
C ASP A 180 -7.28 10.25 -3.66
N HIS A 181 -6.31 10.24 -2.71
CA HIS A 181 -4.94 10.71 -3.03
C HIS A 181 -3.77 10.18 -2.14
N ASP A 182 -2.68 9.76 -2.80
CA ASP A 182 -1.29 9.49 -2.33
C ASP A 182 -0.46 9.05 -3.58
N ILE A 183 -0.47 9.86 -4.65
CA ILE A 183 0.06 9.51 -5.98
C ILE A 183 1.01 10.58 -6.52
N LEU A 184 2.06 10.17 -7.24
CA LEU A 184 2.92 11.12 -7.94
C LEU A 184 2.29 11.51 -9.29
N VAL A 185 1.88 12.78 -9.41
CA VAL A 185 1.39 13.35 -10.67
C VAL A 185 2.40 14.37 -11.19
N THR A 186 2.85 14.19 -12.44
CA THR A 186 3.72 15.15 -13.13
C THR A 186 2.99 15.66 -14.37
N ASP A 187 2.83 16.97 -14.49
CA ASP A 187 2.30 17.58 -15.71
C ASP A 187 3.38 17.60 -16.80
N PRO A 188 3.17 16.92 -17.95
CA PRO A 188 4.13 16.94 -19.06
C PRO A 188 4.29 18.31 -19.71
N GLY A 189 3.31 19.22 -19.54
CA GLY A 189 3.36 20.58 -20.10
C GLY A 189 4.10 21.61 -19.24
N SER A 190 4.50 21.24 -18.01
CA SER A 190 5.17 22.15 -17.06
C SER A 190 6.65 21.82 -16.88
N ALA A 191 7.41 22.78 -16.34
CA ALA A 191 8.85 22.62 -16.13
C ALA A 191 9.16 21.41 -15.23
N ALA A 192 9.82 20.39 -15.79
CA ALA A 192 10.25 19.20 -15.04
C ALA A 192 11.64 19.34 -14.39
N TRP A 193 12.34 20.44 -14.68
CA TRP A 193 13.69 20.73 -14.20
C TRP A 193 13.93 22.23 -14.05
N GLY A 194 15.00 22.60 -13.35
CA GLY A 194 15.39 24.00 -13.12
C GLY A 194 14.93 24.52 -11.76
N ARG A 195 15.25 25.79 -11.48
CA ARG A 195 15.06 26.39 -10.14
C ARG A 195 13.61 26.37 -9.66
N LEU A 196 12.67 26.71 -10.54
CA LEU A 196 11.25 26.68 -10.20
C LEU A 196 10.75 25.24 -9.94
N ALA A 197 11.15 24.27 -10.76
CA ALA A 197 10.80 22.87 -10.54
C ALA A 197 11.37 22.35 -9.21
N ALA A 198 12.64 22.65 -8.90
CA ALA A 198 13.24 22.29 -7.62
C ALA A 198 12.50 22.92 -6.43
N ALA A 199 12.08 24.18 -6.54
CA ALA A 199 11.30 24.85 -5.52
C ALA A 199 9.87 24.28 -5.38
N LEU A 200 9.20 23.95 -6.48
CA LEU A 200 7.90 23.27 -6.47
C LEU A 200 7.98 21.88 -5.84
N ALA A 201 9.09 21.17 -6.06
CA ALA A 201 9.33 19.85 -5.47
C ALA A 201 9.43 19.85 -3.93
N VAL A 202 9.68 21.01 -3.30
CA VAL A 202 9.58 21.19 -1.84
C VAL A 202 8.13 21.06 -1.36
N GLY A 203 7.15 21.45 -2.18
CA GLY A 203 5.72 21.29 -1.89
C GLY A 203 5.15 19.91 -2.22
N ALA A 204 5.97 18.98 -2.71
CA ALA A 204 5.49 17.74 -3.31
C ALA A 204 4.81 16.76 -2.33
N HIS A 205 5.09 16.85 -1.03
CA HIS A 205 4.39 16.05 0.00
C HIS A 205 2.87 16.25 -0.04
N LEU A 206 2.42 17.50 -0.07
CA LEU A 206 1.01 17.82 -0.20
C LEU A 206 0.48 17.51 -1.59
N ALA A 207 1.27 17.77 -2.65
CA ALA A 207 0.85 17.45 -4.01
C ALA A 207 0.56 15.94 -4.17
N VAL A 208 1.40 15.07 -3.60
CA VAL A 208 1.19 13.63 -3.58
C VAL A 208 -0.04 13.26 -2.76
N GLY A 209 -0.14 13.78 -1.55
CA GLY A 209 -1.27 13.52 -0.64
C GLY A 209 -2.61 14.07 -1.13
N ASN A 210 -2.62 14.99 -2.11
CA ASN A 210 -3.79 15.56 -2.77
C ASN A 210 -3.91 15.14 -4.25
N GLY A 211 -2.99 14.29 -4.74
CA GLY A 211 -2.97 13.75 -6.11
C GLY A 211 -3.04 14.79 -7.22
N VAL A 212 -2.48 15.98 -6.97
CA VAL A 212 -2.34 17.04 -7.96
C VAL A 212 -0.91 17.07 -8.51
N ALA A 213 -0.73 17.68 -9.70
CA ALA A 213 0.60 17.79 -10.29
C ALA A 213 1.58 18.54 -9.36
N TRP A 214 2.77 17.99 -9.14
CA TRP A 214 3.77 18.64 -8.27
C TRP A 214 4.47 19.83 -8.95
N ASN A 215 4.57 19.81 -10.28
CA ASN A 215 5.40 20.74 -11.06
C ASN A 215 4.64 21.89 -11.74
N ARG A 216 3.39 22.16 -11.32
CA ARG A 216 2.56 23.22 -11.90
C ARG A 216 2.17 24.26 -10.85
N LEU A 217 2.29 25.54 -11.21
CA LEU A 217 2.01 26.68 -10.32
C LEU A 217 0.51 26.95 -10.17
N THR A 218 -0.28 26.79 -11.24
CA THR A 218 -1.74 26.97 -11.25
C THR A 218 -2.45 25.69 -11.65
N ASP A 219 -3.65 25.46 -11.17
CA ASP A 219 -4.52 24.40 -11.66
C ASP A 219 -5.89 24.98 -12.03
N HIS A 220 -6.06 25.28 -13.33
CA HIS A 220 -7.23 25.99 -13.86
C HIS A 220 -8.55 25.25 -13.60
N GLU A 221 -8.53 23.94 -13.36
CA GLU A 221 -9.71 23.14 -13.06
C GLU A 221 -10.14 23.22 -11.57
N SER A 222 -9.30 23.76 -10.69
CA SER A 222 -9.49 23.75 -9.21
C SER A 222 -9.88 25.10 -8.57
N THR A 223 -10.01 26.18 -9.36
CA THR A 223 -10.12 27.56 -8.84
C THR A 223 -11.26 27.82 -7.85
N ARG A 224 -12.41 27.14 -8.00
CA ARG A 224 -13.54 27.26 -7.06
C ARG A 224 -13.32 26.47 -5.77
N ASP A 225 -12.62 25.36 -5.86
CA ASP A 225 -12.36 24.45 -4.74
C ASP A 225 -11.29 25.01 -3.81
N ASP A 226 -10.28 25.70 -4.35
CA ASP A 226 -9.21 26.31 -3.56
C ASP A 226 -9.70 27.49 -2.71
N ARG A 227 -10.67 28.29 -3.18
CA ARG A 227 -11.30 29.32 -2.34
C ARG A 227 -12.04 28.72 -1.14
N VAL A 228 -12.79 27.65 -1.38
CA VAL A 228 -13.53 26.95 -0.32
C VAL A 228 -12.56 26.30 0.68
N LEU A 229 -11.46 25.72 0.20
CA LEU A 229 -10.40 25.16 1.05
C LEU A 229 -9.74 26.25 1.91
N LEU A 230 -9.37 27.38 1.32
CA LEU A 230 -8.73 28.49 2.05
C LEU A 230 -9.66 29.08 3.11
N GLU A 231 -10.94 29.26 2.80
CA GLU A 231 -11.93 29.72 3.79
C GLU A 231 -12.13 28.68 4.91
N ARG A 232 -12.34 27.41 4.55
CA ARG A 232 -12.67 26.34 5.51
C ARG A 232 -11.51 25.97 6.43
N ASP A 233 -10.32 25.77 5.87
CA ASP A 233 -9.18 25.17 6.59
C ASP A 233 -8.20 26.20 7.13
N TRP A 234 -8.24 27.43 6.60
CA TRP A 234 -7.32 28.51 6.97
C TRP A 234 -8.02 29.80 7.39
N GLY A 235 -9.33 29.94 7.20
CA GLY A 235 -10.05 31.18 7.49
C GLY A 235 -9.68 32.34 6.57
N ILE A 236 -9.11 32.06 5.38
CA ILE A 236 -8.62 33.08 4.46
C ILE A 236 -9.69 33.37 3.41
N THR A 237 -10.18 34.61 3.39
CA THR A 237 -11.24 35.07 2.48
C THR A 237 -10.78 36.14 1.48
N ASP A 238 -9.58 36.68 1.63
CA ASP A 238 -9.04 37.75 0.80
C ASP A 238 -7.50 37.70 0.61
N SER A 239 -7.00 38.60 -0.25
CA SER A 239 -5.56 38.75 -0.54
C SER A 239 -4.72 39.16 0.66
N GLY A 240 -5.28 39.89 1.62
CA GLY A 240 -4.57 40.34 2.82
C GLY A 240 -4.28 39.18 3.76
N GLY A 241 -5.31 38.42 4.10
CA GLY A 241 -5.19 37.20 4.91
C GLY A 241 -4.30 36.14 4.25
N TRP A 242 -4.39 36.01 2.92
CA TRP A 242 -3.47 35.14 2.18
C TRP A 242 -2.01 35.58 2.33
N ARG A 243 -1.74 36.89 2.18
CA ARG A 243 -0.39 37.44 2.30
C ARG A 243 0.19 37.18 3.69
N GLU A 244 -0.57 37.48 4.73
CA GLU A 244 -0.16 37.24 6.12
C GLU A 244 0.18 35.76 6.35
N GLN A 245 -0.65 34.85 5.84
CA GLN A 245 -0.43 33.42 6.04
C GLN A 245 0.76 32.88 5.26
N VAL A 246 0.96 33.29 4.00
CA VAL A 246 2.14 32.85 3.22
C VAL A 246 3.43 33.39 3.82
N ASP A 247 3.44 34.63 4.31
CA ASP A 247 4.61 35.22 4.98
C ASP A 247 4.92 34.48 6.30
N ALA A 248 3.89 34.14 7.08
CA ALA A 248 4.06 33.32 8.28
C ALA A 248 4.64 31.92 7.97
N LEU A 249 4.21 31.27 6.90
CA LEU A 249 4.75 29.97 6.47
C LEU A 249 6.18 30.11 5.96
N LEU A 250 6.48 31.14 5.17
CA LEU A 250 7.84 31.40 4.70
C LEU A 250 8.76 31.63 5.90
N ASP A 251 8.32 32.39 6.90
CA ASP A 251 9.06 32.69 8.14
C ASP A 251 9.06 31.54 9.16
N ALA A 252 8.51 30.37 8.81
CA ALA A 252 8.40 29.20 9.67
C ALA A 252 7.74 29.46 11.04
N ARG A 253 6.72 30.33 11.04
CA ARG A 253 5.93 30.73 12.21
C ARG A 253 4.56 30.06 12.31
N ASN A 254 4.29 29.05 11.48
CA ASN A 254 3.00 28.35 11.52
C ASN A 254 2.98 27.21 12.56
N SER A 255 4.15 26.75 12.98
CA SER A 255 4.33 25.76 14.06
C SER A 255 4.76 26.41 15.37
N ASP A 256 4.54 25.74 16.50
CA ASP A 256 4.99 26.23 17.81
C ASP A 256 6.52 26.40 17.82
N PRO A 257 7.05 27.61 18.11
CA PRO A 257 8.50 27.86 18.14
C PRO A 257 9.25 27.00 19.17
N ALA A 258 8.58 26.48 20.21
CA ALA A 258 9.19 25.59 21.19
C ALA A 258 9.73 24.30 20.55
N ILE A 259 9.12 23.82 19.45
CA ILE A 259 9.57 22.60 18.76
C ILE A 259 10.97 22.78 18.20
N GLN A 260 11.21 23.83 17.41
CA GLN A 260 12.53 24.06 16.86
C GLN A 260 13.53 24.41 17.97
N MET A 261 13.12 25.18 18.98
CA MET A 261 13.97 25.46 20.14
C MET A 261 14.50 24.18 20.79
N VAL A 262 13.62 23.20 21.05
CA VAL A 262 14.00 21.89 21.61
C VAL A 262 15.04 21.18 20.73
N LEU A 263 14.83 21.16 19.41
CA LEU A 263 15.78 20.57 18.46
C LEU A 263 17.13 21.31 18.47
N ASP A 264 17.12 22.65 18.54
CA ASP A 264 18.33 23.48 18.55
C ASP A 264 19.18 23.28 19.81
N ARG A 265 18.61 22.73 20.90
CA ARG A 265 19.37 22.38 22.10
C ARG A 265 20.12 21.05 21.96
N ARG A 266 19.85 20.27 20.91
CA ARG A 266 20.48 18.96 20.70
C ARG A 266 21.85 19.09 20.03
N GLY A 267 22.90 19.00 20.84
CA GLY A 267 24.28 18.94 20.34
C GLY A 267 24.59 17.64 19.57
N ARG A 268 25.68 17.66 18.80
CA ARG A 268 26.18 16.45 18.13
C ARG A 268 26.71 15.48 19.17
N GLY A 269 26.24 14.22 19.12
CA GLY A 269 26.69 13.16 20.02
C GLY A 269 26.15 13.29 21.46
N THR A 270 25.22 14.21 21.69
CA THR A 270 24.56 14.39 22.98
C THR A 270 23.61 13.22 23.23
N ASP A 271 23.71 12.59 24.40
CA ASP A 271 22.76 11.58 24.84
C ASP A 271 21.43 12.21 25.30
N ARG A 272 20.43 11.37 25.56
CA ARG A 272 19.09 11.81 25.95
C ARG A 272 19.09 12.73 27.18
N ARG A 273 19.89 12.39 28.21
CA ARG A 273 19.90 13.15 29.47
C ARG A 273 20.58 14.49 29.28
N ALA A 274 21.74 14.50 28.62
CA ALA A 274 22.46 15.73 28.33
C ALA A 274 21.65 16.68 27.43
N TRP A 275 20.81 16.16 26.53
CA TRP A 275 19.90 16.98 25.74
C TRP A 275 18.82 17.62 26.61
N GLN A 276 18.19 16.86 27.50
CA GLN A 276 17.18 17.39 28.43
C GLN A 276 17.75 18.42 29.40
N ASP A 277 18.95 18.17 29.93
CA ASP A 277 19.66 19.12 30.79
C ASP A 277 19.92 20.44 30.04
N ALA A 278 20.26 20.38 28.74
CA ALA A 278 20.44 21.56 27.90
C ALA A 278 19.14 22.34 27.65
N ILE A 279 17.99 21.65 27.53
CA ILE A 279 16.67 22.28 27.43
C ILE A 279 16.33 23.00 28.74
N VAL A 280 16.48 22.31 29.87
CA VAL A 280 16.21 22.87 31.20
C VAL A 280 17.10 24.08 31.49
N ALA A 281 18.40 24.00 31.17
CA ALA A 281 19.32 25.12 31.33
C ALA A 281 18.90 26.33 30.49
N TRP A 282 18.54 26.13 29.22
CA TRP A 282 18.09 27.21 28.35
C TRP A 282 16.80 27.89 28.86
N CYS A 283 15.87 27.09 29.39
CA CYS A 283 14.65 27.58 30.01
C CYS A 283 14.93 28.37 31.30
N GLY A 284 15.83 27.87 32.15
CA GLY A 284 16.23 28.52 33.39
C GLY A 284 16.87 29.89 33.18
N GLU A 285 17.66 30.07 32.13
CA GLU A 285 18.24 31.37 31.74
C GLU A 285 17.20 32.42 31.32
N ARG A 286 15.97 32.01 31.03
CA ARG A 286 14.90 32.84 30.46
C ARG A 286 13.67 32.94 31.36
N ASP A 287 13.80 32.51 32.61
CA ASP A 287 12.74 32.52 33.61
C ASP A 287 11.43 31.85 33.10
N ILE A 288 11.57 30.78 32.31
CA ILE A 288 10.44 30.02 31.79
C ILE A 288 9.77 29.26 32.94
N SER A 289 8.44 29.25 32.98
CA SER A 289 7.68 28.61 34.05
C SER A 289 7.99 27.10 34.17
N GLU A 290 8.00 26.56 35.38
CA GLU A 290 8.26 25.13 35.62
C GLU A 290 7.31 24.22 34.83
N GLN A 291 6.06 24.64 34.64
CA GLN A 291 5.10 23.90 33.84
C GLN A 291 5.55 23.82 32.38
N THR A 292 5.89 24.95 31.77
CA THR A 292 6.39 25.00 30.39
C THR A 292 7.70 24.22 30.24
N VAL A 293 8.58 24.25 31.24
CA VAL A 293 9.81 23.43 31.25
C VAL A 293 9.47 21.94 31.16
N ARG A 294 8.48 21.46 31.92
CA ARG A 294 8.02 20.06 31.83
C ARG A 294 7.49 19.74 30.42
N GLU A 295 6.66 20.62 29.86
CA GLU A 295 6.07 20.44 28.52
C GLU A 295 7.16 20.34 27.42
N VAL A 296 8.18 21.20 27.43
CA VAL A 296 9.26 21.14 26.42
C VAL A 296 10.21 19.95 26.63
N VAL A 297 10.37 19.46 27.87
CA VAL A 297 11.09 18.21 28.13
C VAL A 297 10.29 17.02 27.61
N GLU A 298 8.97 16.98 27.82
CA GLU A 298 8.08 15.95 27.25
C GLU A 298 8.06 15.99 25.72
N LEU A 299 8.16 17.18 25.12
CA LEU A 299 8.31 17.34 23.68
C LEU A 299 9.58 16.66 23.14
N SER A 300 10.71 16.75 23.87
CA SER A 300 11.94 16.03 23.48
C SER A 300 11.73 14.50 23.45
N GLU A 301 10.90 13.98 24.35
CA GLU A 301 10.53 12.56 24.38
C GLU A 301 9.66 12.17 23.20
N ALA A 302 8.69 13.01 22.85
CA ALA A 302 7.87 12.81 21.67
C ALA A 302 8.74 12.77 20.39
N VAL A 303 9.70 13.68 20.25
CA VAL A 303 10.67 13.67 19.13
C VAL A 303 11.43 12.34 19.08
N LEU A 304 11.98 11.86 20.19
CA LEU A 304 12.71 10.58 20.23
C LEU A 304 11.82 9.39 19.80
N ARG A 305 10.54 9.39 20.20
CA ARG A 305 9.58 8.35 19.79
C ARG A 305 9.35 8.38 18.28
N TYR A 306 9.12 9.56 17.69
CA TYR A 306 8.95 9.67 16.24
C TYR A 306 10.22 9.31 15.48
N GLU A 307 11.40 9.75 15.93
CA GLU A 307 12.68 9.39 15.29
C GLU A 307 12.94 7.89 15.36
N ALA A 308 12.62 7.22 16.47
CA ALA A 308 12.70 5.77 16.57
C ALA A 308 11.77 5.08 15.56
N ARG A 309 10.54 5.58 15.42
CA ARG A 309 9.58 5.07 14.44
C ARG A 309 10.04 5.31 13.00
N PHE A 310 10.53 6.52 12.69
CA PHE A 310 11.03 6.89 11.38
C PHE A 310 12.18 5.99 10.94
N ARG A 311 13.07 5.61 11.86
CA ARG A 311 14.14 4.65 11.59
C ARG A 311 13.60 3.24 11.35
N ALA A 312 12.64 2.79 12.14
CA ALA A 312 12.02 1.47 11.96
C ALA A 312 11.31 1.35 10.59
N ASP A 313 10.69 2.43 10.12
CA ASP A 313 9.92 2.44 8.87
C ASP A 313 10.73 2.91 7.63
N GLY A 314 12.02 3.20 7.81
CA GLY A 314 12.96 3.55 6.73
C GLY A 314 12.95 5.01 6.28
N LEU A 315 12.24 5.89 7.00
CA LEU A 315 12.20 7.33 6.73
C LEU A 315 13.52 8.02 7.11
N LEU A 316 14.19 7.52 8.16
CA LEU A 316 15.53 7.93 8.58
C LEU A 316 16.51 6.76 8.48
N PRO A 317 17.81 7.01 8.22
CA PRO A 317 18.85 6.00 8.37
C PRO A 317 19.01 5.58 9.86
N PRO A 318 19.67 4.46 10.17
CA PRO A 318 19.79 3.94 11.54
C PRO A 318 20.31 4.93 12.60
N ASP A 319 21.23 5.81 12.21
CA ASP A 319 21.79 6.88 13.07
C ASP A 319 21.24 8.27 12.71
N GLY A 320 20.20 8.31 11.89
CA GLY A 320 19.54 9.52 11.42
C GLY A 320 18.71 10.18 12.52
N ARG A 321 18.61 11.50 12.43
CA ARG A 321 17.83 12.35 13.32
C ARG A 321 17.27 13.55 12.54
N VAL A 322 16.23 14.16 13.05
CA VAL A 322 15.60 15.35 12.46
C VAL A 322 16.20 16.60 13.09
N GLU A 323 16.89 17.42 12.29
CA GLU A 323 17.54 18.64 12.80
C GLU A 323 16.63 19.87 12.79
N SER A 324 15.56 19.85 11.98
CA SER A 324 14.60 20.94 11.93
C SER A 324 13.23 20.47 11.46
N VAL A 325 12.17 21.13 11.94
CA VAL A 325 10.77 20.91 11.50
C VAL A 325 10.27 21.93 10.47
N TYR A 326 11.08 22.93 10.12
CA TYR A 326 10.69 24.02 9.22
C TYR A 326 10.28 23.57 7.82
N GLY A 327 10.70 22.39 7.40
CA GLY A 327 10.30 21.76 6.15
C GLY A 327 8.78 21.63 6.04
N TYR A 328 8.07 21.45 7.15
CA TYR A 328 6.61 21.40 7.17
C TYR A 328 5.99 22.71 6.68
N ASP A 329 6.48 23.84 7.21
CA ASP A 329 6.01 25.16 6.85
C ASP A 329 6.44 25.54 5.42
N PHE A 330 7.68 25.24 5.01
CA PHE A 330 8.16 25.52 3.65
C PHE A 330 7.40 24.73 2.59
N GLY A 331 7.13 23.45 2.83
CA GLY A 331 6.31 22.63 1.93
C GLY A 331 4.88 23.15 1.81
N ARG A 332 4.31 23.66 2.91
CA ARG A 332 2.98 24.32 2.89
C ARG A 332 3.04 25.69 2.21
N ALA A 333 4.10 26.47 2.36
CA ALA A 333 4.25 27.77 1.69
C ALA A 333 4.17 27.63 0.16
N VAL A 334 4.78 26.57 -0.40
CA VAL A 334 4.67 26.26 -1.83
C VAL A 334 3.21 26.03 -2.24
N ASN A 335 2.44 25.28 -1.44
CA ASN A 335 1.03 24.99 -1.76
C ASN A 335 0.13 26.20 -1.49
N MET A 336 0.42 27.00 -0.46
CA MET A 336 -0.28 28.26 -0.17
C MET A 336 -0.11 29.26 -1.32
N ALA A 337 1.06 29.33 -1.95
CA ALA A 337 1.26 30.14 -3.15
C ALA A 337 0.40 29.68 -4.32
N ARG A 338 0.27 28.36 -4.52
CA ARG A 338 -0.56 27.76 -5.58
C ARG A 338 -2.05 28.01 -5.34
N TRP A 339 -2.53 27.79 -4.12
CA TRP A 339 -3.92 28.06 -3.74
C TRP A 339 -4.25 29.55 -3.84
N GLY A 340 -3.33 30.44 -3.44
CA GLY A 340 -3.48 31.89 -3.58
C GLY A 340 -3.65 32.32 -5.03
N LEU A 341 -2.83 31.77 -5.94
CA LEU A 341 -2.93 32.03 -7.36
C LEU A 341 -4.27 31.53 -7.93
N ASN A 342 -4.65 30.29 -7.62
CA ASN A 342 -5.90 29.68 -8.09
C ASN A 342 -7.14 30.40 -7.55
N ALA A 343 -7.08 30.89 -6.31
CA ALA A 343 -8.14 31.69 -5.70
C ALA A 343 -8.18 33.14 -6.21
N GLY A 344 -7.19 33.59 -6.98
CA GLY A 344 -7.06 34.97 -7.45
C GLY A 344 -6.69 35.97 -6.35
N TYR A 345 -6.04 35.51 -5.28
CA TYR A 345 -5.52 36.36 -4.21
C TYR A 345 -4.16 36.96 -4.52
N CYS A 346 -3.41 36.37 -5.45
CA CYS A 346 -2.17 36.91 -6.02
C CYS A 346 -2.07 36.61 -7.52
N ASP A 347 -1.13 37.26 -8.19
CA ASP A 347 -0.77 36.94 -9.57
C ASP A 347 0.32 35.85 -9.66
N ALA A 348 0.64 35.44 -10.89
CA ALA A 348 1.60 34.36 -11.14
C ALA A 348 3.04 34.74 -10.75
N GLU A 349 3.42 36.01 -10.88
CA GLU A 349 4.76 36.50 -10.54
C GLU A 349 4.98 36.41 -9.02
N GLU A 350 3.99 36.84 -8.25
CA GLU A 350 4.05 36.76 -6.80
C GLU A 350 4.01 35.31 -6.29
N ALA A 351 3.17 34.46 -6.88
CA ALA A 351 3.12 33.05 -6.53
C ALA A 351 4.47 32.37 -6.81
N GLU A 352 5.08 32.64 -7.97
CA GLU A 352 6.40 32.12 -8.33
C GLU A 352 7.47 32.59 -7.32
N LYS A 353 7.47 33.87 -6.96
CA LYS A 353 8.38 34.43 -5.95
C LYS A 353 8.23 33.74 -4.60
N CYS A 354 7.00 33.48 -4.15
CA CYS A 354 6.75 32.76 -2.90
C CYS A 354 7.29 31.33 -2.95
N VAL A 355 7.05 30.60 -4.05
CA VAL A 355 7.57 29.24 -4.25
C VAL A 355 9.09 29.23 -4.25
N LEU A 356 9.73 30.11 -5.01
CA LEU A 356 11.20 30.22 -5.06
C LEU A 356 11.80 30.58 -3.70
N THR A 357 11.13 31.44 -2.93
CA THR A 357 11.55 31.81 -1.57
C THR A 357 11.46 30.60 -0.63
N ALA A 358 10.36 29.85 -0.67
CA ALA A 358 10.20 28.62 0.13
C ALA A 358 11.28 27.58 -0.23
N GLY A 359 11.53 27.38 -1.52
CA GLY A 359 12.60 26.51 -2.02
C GLY A 359 13.97 26.93 -1.48
N HIS A 360 14.31 28.21 -1.61
CA HIS A 360 15.57 28.77 -1.11
C HIS A 360 15.74 28.56 0.41
N ARG A 361 14.72 28.88 1.21
CA ARG A 361 14.76 28.70 2.67
C ARG A 361 14.91 27.22 3.06
N ALA A 362 14.22 26.31 2.36
CA ALA A 362 14.41 24.88 2.57
C ALA A 362 15.86 24.44 2.29
N HIS A 363 16.48 24.95 1.22
CA HIS A 363 17.86 24.61 0.84
C HIS A 363 18.91 25.16 1.83
N GLN A 364 18.59 26.24 2.55
CA GLN A 364 19.46 26.77 3.62
C GLN A 364 19.42 25.92 4.89
N VAL A 365 18.27 25.30 5.20
CA VAL A 365 18.06 24.55 6.44
C VAL A 365 18.44 23.08 6.31
N TYR A 366 18.19 22.47 5.15
CA TYR A 366 18.38 21.04 4.93
C TYR A 366 19.50 20.74 3.93
N ALA A 367 20.12 19.57 4.08
CA ALA A 367 21.22 19.11 3.23
C ALA A 367 20.81 18.03 2.20
N SER A 368 19.56 17.56 2.24
CA SER A 368 19.07 16.53 1.32
C SER A 368 17.54 16.46 1.30
N TRP A 369 16.97 15.85 0.24
CA TRP A 369 15.54 15.54 0.16
C TRP A 369 15.05 14.68 1.34
N HIS A 370 15.85 13.70 1.77
CA HIS A 370 15.49 12.83 2.90
C HIS A 370 15.46 13.60 4.22
N GLY A 371 16.45 14.48 4.46
CA GLY A 371 16.48 15.35 5.64
C GLY A 371 15.30 16.32 5.66
N PHE A 372 15.00 16.96 4.52
CA PHE A 372 13.83 17.81 4.35
C PHE A 372 12.52 17.05 4.62
N SER A 373 12.39 15.85 4.05
CA SER A 373 11.21 15.01 4.21
C SER A 373 11.01 14.60 5.67
N ALA A 374 12.07 14.22 6.38
CA ALA A 374 11.98 13.90 7.80
C ALA A 374 11.57 15.11 8.65
N GLY A 375 12.08 16.30 8.33
CA GLY A 375 11.64 17.55 8.95
C GLY A 375 10.17 17.87 8.69
N TYR A 376 9.73 17.72 7.44
CA TYR A 376 8.33 17.89 7.05
C TYR A 376 7.41 16.95 7.83
N VAL A 377 7.74 15.66 7.86
CA VAL A 377 6.90 14.64 8.50
C VAL A 377 6.88 14.86 10.02
N LEU A 378 8.02 15.09 10.67
CA LEU A 378 8.03 15.38 12.11
C LEU A 378 7.22 16.62 12.47
N GLY A 379 7.38 17.72 11.72
CA GLY A 379 6.61 18.95 11.96
C GLY A 379 5.11 18.73 11.85
N ARG A 380 4.67 17.92 10.88
CA ARG A 380 3.26 17.52 10.75
C ARG A 380 2.80 16.66 11.92
N MET A 381 3.59 15.68 12.34
CA MET A 381 3.20 14.75 13.40
C MET A 381 3.06 15.44 14.76
N LEU A 382 4.00 16.32 15.10
CA LEU A 382 3.94 17.09 16.34
C LEU A 382 2.76 18.06 16.39
N ARG A 383 2.13 18.36 15.25
CA ARG A 383 0.94 19.21 15.17
C ARG A 383 -0.38 18.45 15.19
N PHE A 384 -0.41 17.20 14.71
CA PHE A 384 -1.68 16.52 14.38
C PHE A 384 -1.80 15.06 14.81
N ASP A 385 -0.70 14.36 15.09
CA ASP A 385 -0.74 12.90 15.27
C ASP A 385 -0.90 12.49 16.74
N GLU A 386 -0.68 13.40 17.70
CA GLU A 386 -0.79 13.17 19.15
C GLU A 386 -0.01 11.95 19.69
N GLY A 387 0.89 11.37 18.89
CA GLY A 387 1.69 10.19 19.23
C GLY A 387 1.02 8.85 18.91
N GLU A 388 -0.08 8.85 18.16
CA GLU A 388 -0.87 7.65 17.85
C GLU A 388 -0.27 6.81 16.71
N PHE A 389 0.57 7.40 15.85
CA PHE A 389 1.03 6.78 14.60
C PHE A 389 -0.15 6.33 13.71
N GLY A 390 -1.19 7.16 13.66
CA GLY A 390 -2.45 6.87 12.96
C GLY A 390 -2.41 7.21 11.47
N GLU A 391 -3.57 7.57 10.93
CA GLU A 391 -3.72 7.87 9.50
C GLU A 391 -2.76 9.00 9.03
N TRP A 392 -2.57 10.03 9.85
CA TRP A 392 -1.67 11.14 9.52
C TRP A 392 -0.22 10.68 9.32
N TYR A 393 0.25 9.79 10.19
CA TYR A 393 1.55 9.17 10.05
C TYR A 393 1.64 8.29 8.81
N GLU A 394 0.68 7.38 8.61
CA GLU A 394 0.66 6.47 7.46
C GLU A 394 0.67 7.21 6.12
N ARG A 395 -0.11 8.28 5.99
CA ARG A 395 -0.15 9.12 4.78
C ARG A 395 1.16 9.86 4.57
N SER A 396 1.74 10.40 5.64
CA SER A 396 3.02 11.12 5.55
C SER A 396 4.19 10.18 5.20
N LEU A 397 4.20 8.97 5.74
CA LEU A 397 5.15 7.92 5.39
C LEU A 397 4.95 7.44 3.94
N THR A 398 3.71 7.32 3.48
CA THR A 398 3.39 6.97 2.09
C THR A 398 3.90 8.05 1.13
N GLY A 399 3.61 9.33 1.41
CA GLY A 399 4.13 10.46 0.65
C GLY A 399 5.66 10.49 0.60
N HIS A 400 6.32 10.24 1.73
CA HIS A 400 7.78 10.10 1.79
C HIS A 400 8.29 9.02 0.84
N ARG A 401 7.72 7.80 0.89
CA ARG A 401 8.16 6.67 0.05
C ARG A 401 7.93 6.94 -1.42
N VAL A 402 6.76 7.47 -1.79
CA VAL A 402 6.48 7.86 -3.19
C VAL A 402 7.55 8.83 -3.69
N LEU A 403 7.86 9.87 -2.91
CA LEU A 403 8.84 10.87 -3.32
C LEU A 403 10.28 10.35 -3.29
N ALA A 404 10.64 9.48 -2.34
CA ALA A 404 12.00 8.97 -2.22
C ALA A 404 12.33 7.83 -3.20
N GLU A 405 11.34 7.01 -3.58
CA GLU A 405 11.54 5.74 -4.26
C GLU A 405 11.02 5.72 -5.70
N ASP A 406 9.96 6.46 -6.02
CA ASP A 406 9.39 6.44 -7.37
C ASP A 406 10.40 6.96 -8.41
N PRO A 407 10.73 6.21 -9.48
CA PRO A 407 11.66 6.66 -10.53
C PRO A 407 11.20 7.93 -11.27
N GLY A 408 9.90 8.20 -11.22
CA GLY A 408 9.20 9.41 -11.65
C GLY A 408 9.51 10.65 -10.82
N SER A 409 9.90 10.47 -9.56
CA SER A 409 9.92 11.53 -8.55
C SER A 409 10.92 12.65 -8.87
N PRO A 410 10.56 13.92 -8.63
CA PRO A 410 11.50 15.02 -8.69
C PRO A 410 12.70 14.82 -7.76
N TRP A 411 12.53 14.19 -6.60
CA TRP A 411 13.61 14.00 -5.63
C TRP A 411 14.62 12.93 -6.06
N ARG A 412 14.21 12.05 -6.99
CA ARG A 412 15.08 11.06 -7.64
C ARG A 412 15.80 11.62 -8.86
N ARG A 413 15.17 12.60 -9.54
CA ARG A 413 15.61 13.14 -10.83
C ARG A 413 16.42 14.43 -10.68
N MET A 414 16.24 15.18 -9.59
CA MET A 414 16.97 16.40 -9.29
C MET A 414 17.79 16.23 -8.01
N ALA A 415 19.07 16.62 -8.08
CA ALA A 415 19.89 16.73 -6.88
C ALA A 415 19.30 17.79 -5.94
N TRP A 416 19.57 17.64 -4.65
CA TRP A 416 19.31 18.70 -3.68
C TRP A 416 20.33 19.83 -3.87
N GLY A 417 19.88 21.09 -3.95
CA GLY A 417 20.78 22.24 -4.16
C GLY A 417 20.70 22.82 -5.55
#